data_AF-A0A2U1TB25-F1
#
_entry.id   AF-A0A2U1TB25-F1
#
_cell.length_a   1.000
_cell.length_b   1.000
_cell.length_c   1.000
_cell.angle_alpha   90.00
_cell.angle_beta   90.00
_cell.angle_gamma   90.00
#
_symmetry.space_group_name_H-M   'P 1'
#
loop_
_entity.id
_entity.type
_entity.pdbx_description
1 polymer ?
#
loop_
_entity_poly.entity_id
_entity_poly.type
_entity_poly.pdbx_seq_one_letter_code
_entity_poly.pdbx_strand_id
1 'polypeptide(L)'
;MSNTTPEPDKEIRDGSNPESHTADQLPREGDTAVAPTVDPADDREIVIDYGSAVDPEYVEPEYVQREHGEPAFVDAAPVDADRPAESDARVASSSEPSVLTQADLREDEIRAAEAGTGAVPAEQTVAQRLAAEREAARAEAERAEAARAEAERAAERAAAARAEADRQDQADRERNDRSDRNSDDNGTRDTATASAPAAVRQPIYVQAPSKPKPKSNRGFGIAVSLLATAVFAALYAGILALILVVNNGSVDVLGDVLAKAPYWIPVIFFFLAMALLVAVVNRGGWWAYVLGGFAVAAIVYASFLGGVLVDQANNITPNQVSETVRQALLSPAAIISFLVAREVPIWFGAWIASRGRKVRERNAEAQAEYERILEQGPVVS
;
A
#
# COMPACT_ATOMS: atom_id res chain seq x y z
N MET A 1 39.48 21.24 62.99
CA MET A 1 39.39 21.42 61.53
C MET A 1 38.04 22.07 61.27
N SER A 2 37.74 23.31 61.70
CA SER A 2 38.38 24.62 61.47
C SER A 2 38.00 25.26 60.13
N ASN A 3 37.57 26.53 60.24
CA ASN A 3 37.13 27.55 59.27
C ASN A 3 35.63 27.51 58.92
N THR A 4 34.75 28.45 59.33
CA THR A 4 34.83 29.86 59.79
C THR A 4 35.55 30.81 58.83
N THR A 5 34.80 31.66 58.12
CA THR A 5 34.80 33.15 58.22
C THR A 5 33.92 33.78 57.12
N PRO A 6 33.22 34.91 57.37
CA PRO A 6 32.21 35.54 56.50
C PRO A 6 32.63 36.92 55.91
N GLU A 7 31.64 37.59 55.27
CA GLU A 7 31.50 39.04 54.94
C GLU A 7 32.25 39.66 53.73
N PRO A 8 31.87 40.87 53.19
CA PRO A 8 30.75 41.77 53.53
C PRO A 8 29.96 42.40 52.34
N ASP A 9 28.96 43.18 52.75
CA ASP A 9 28.05 44.11 52.07
C ASP A 9 28.55 45.00 50.92
N LYS A 10 27.61 45.39 50.04
CA LYS A 10 27.49 46.78 49.55
C LYS A 10 26.06 47.13 49.10
N GLU A 11 25.37 47.81 50.01
CA GLU A 11 24.57 49.03 49.88
C GLU A 11 24.01 49.52 48.52
N ILE A 12 22.69 49.77 48.55
CA ILE A 12 21.97 51.04 48.29
C ILE A 12 21.85 51.58 46.84
N ARG A 13 20.61 51.53 46.31
CA ARG A 13 19.77 52.69 45.89
C ARG A 13 18.40 52.15 45.45
N ASP A 14 17.36 52.24 46.28
CA ASP A 14 16.40 53.36 46.40
C ASP A 14 16.25 54.26 45.15
N GLY A 15 15.01 54.34 44.70
CA GLY A 15 14.54 55.01 43.49
C GLY A 15 13.03 54.88 43.37
N SER A 16 12.34 55.19 44.47
CA SER A 16 10.94 55.55 44.54
C SER A 16 10.62 56.72 43.59
N ASN A 17 9.54 56.61 42.79
CA ASN A 17 8.50 57.64 42.79
C ASN A 17 7.18 57.17 42.13
N PRO A 18 6.02 57.39 42.77
CA PRO A 18 4.69 57.20 42.23
C PRO A 18 3.99 58.55 41.88
N GLU A 19 2.83 58.44 41.22
CA GLU A 19 1.77 59.47 41.04
C GLU A 19 2.15 60.69 40.16
N SER A 20 1.30 61.41 39.42
CA SER A 20 -0.15 61.68 39.43
C SER A 20 -0.52 62.47 38.14
N HIS A 21 -1.84 62.59 37.89
CA HIS A 21 -2.57 63.70 37.21
C HIS A 21 -3.45 63.35 35.99
N THR A 22 -4.66 62.90 36.31
CA THR A 22 -5.97 63.51 36.00
C THR A 22 -6.06 64.69 35.00
N ALA A 23 -6.82 64.41 33.94
CA ALA A 23 -7.83 65.20 33.21
C ALA A 23 -7.57 66.65 32.78
N ASP A 24 -7.72 66.89 31.48
CA ASP A 24 -8.47 68.04 30.99
C ASP A 24 -9.19 67.72 29.65
N GLN A 25 -10.22 68.51 29.37
CA GLN A 25 -11.44 68.19 28.65
C GLN A 25 -11.49 68.88 27.26
N LEU A 26 -12.38 68.37 26.37
CA LEU A 26 -13.11 69.04 25.26
C LEU A 26 -12.73 68.80 23.76
N PRO A 27 -13.73 68.89 22.85
CA PRO A 27 -13.87 68.02 21.67
C PRO A 27 -13.56 68.72 20.34
N ARG A 28 -13.31 67.92 19.29
CA ARG A 28 -13.54 68.34 17.90
C ARG A 28 -13.99 67.17 17.04
N GLU A 29 -15.18 67.37 16.46
CA GLU A 29 -15.70 66.63 15.31
C GLU A 29 -14.70 66.68 14.14
N GLY A 30 -14.62 65.58 13.40
CA GLY A 30 -13.76 65.43 12.24
C GLY A 30 -13.90 64.03 11.63
N ASP A 31 -15.02 63.85 10.92
CA ASP A 31 -15.30 62.80 9.95
C ASP A 31 -14.05 62.36 9.17
N THR A 32 -13.69 61.06 9.21
CA THR A 32 -13.04 60.33 8.11
C THR A 32 -12.96 58.82 8.42
N ALA A 33 -13.66 58.04 7.59
CA ALA A 33 -13.36 56.66 7.19
C ALA A 33 -13.08 55.61 8.28
N VAL A 34 -14.15 54.89 8.67
CA VAL A 34 -14.07 53.55 9.25
C VAL A 34 -13.42 52.61 8.22
N ALA A 35 -12.15 52.27 8.44
CA ALA A 35 -11.53 51.12 7.79
C ALA A 35 -12.24 49.84 8.29
N PRO A 36 -12.57 48.88 7.42
CA PRO A 36 -13.08 47.60 7.88
C PRO A 36 -12.00 46.95 8.74
N THR A 37 -12.31 46.72 10.01
CA THR A 37 -11.60 45.76 10.85
C THR A 37 -11.67 44.42 10.12
N VAL A 38 -10.58 44.06 9.45
CA VAL A 38 -10.34 42.69 8.99
C VAL A 38 -10.24 41.87 10.26
N ASP A 39 -11.27 41.05 10.48
CA ASP A 39 -11.25 39.96 11.46
C ASP A 39 -9.94 39.19 11.23
N PRO A 40 -9.06 39.01 12.23
CA PRO A 40 -7.91 38.14 12.06
C PRO A 40 -8.45 36.80 11.60
N ALA A 41 -7.87 36.30 10.51
CA ALA A 41 -8.23 35.06 9.86
C ALA A 41 -8.69 34.04 10.89
N ASP A 42 -9.93 33.62 10.74
CA ASP A 42 -10.55 32.53 11.45
C ASP A 42 -9.60 31.32 11.33
N ASP A 43 -8.78 31.11 12.36
CA ASP A 43 -7.89 29.95 12.54
C ASP A 43 -8.75 28.71 12.79
N ARG A 44 -9.72 28.45 11.90
CA ARG A 44 -10.41 27.16 11.85
C ARG A 44 -9.37 26.16 11.41
N GLU A 45 -8.82 25.45 12.39
CA GLU A 45 -8.13 24.21 12.18
C GLU A 45 -8.92 23.39 11.16
N ILE A 46 -8.38 23.27 9.94
CA ILE A 46 -8.93 22.40 8.90
C ILE A 46 -8.65 20.98 9.39
N VAL A 47 -9.58 20.50 10.21
CA VAL A 47 -9.68 19.10 10.58
C VAL A 47 -10.15 18.42 9.31
N ILE A 48 -9.28 17.60 8.72
CA ILE A 48 -9.73 16.64 7.72
C ILE A 48 -10.63 15.68 8.48
N ASP A 49 -11.93 15.93 8.43
CA ASP A 49 -12.91 15.02 9.01
C ASP A 49 -12.97 13.78 8.12
N TYR A 50 -12.10 12.83 8.44
CA TYR A 50 -12.02 11.52 7.81
C TYR A 50 -13.31 10.69 8.03
N GLY A 51 -14.28 11.15 8.82
CA GLY A 51 -15.57 10.53 9.10
C GLY A 51 -16.78 11.13 8.37
N SER A 52 -16.68 12.32 7.75
CA SER A 52 -17.84 13.07 7.23
C SER A 52 -18.52 12.53 5.94
N ALA A 53 -18.16 11.33 5.47
CA ALA A 53 -18.76 10.76 4.26
C ALA A 53 -20.02 9.90 4.51
N VAL A 54 -20.62 9.93 5.70
CA VAL A 54 -21.86 9.19 6.02
C VAL A 54 -22.80 10.08 6.83
N ASP A 55 -24.02 10.21 6.31
CA ASP A 55 -25.21 10.96 6.77
C ASP A 55 -25.24 12.49 6.58
N PRO A 56 -25.99 13.02 5.59
CA PRO A 56 -26.71 14.27 5.83
C PRO A 56 -27.76 13.99 6.91
N GLU A 57 -27.60 14.66 8.05
CA GLU A 57 -28.56 14.81 9.13
C GLU A 57 -30.01 14.71 8.61
N TYR A 58 -30.67 13.58 8.88
CA TYR A 58 -32.11 13.45 8.69
C TYR A 58 -32.78 14.28 9.77
N VAL A 59 -33.12 15.51 9.43
CA VAL A 59 -33.98 16.36 10.26
C VAL A 59 -35.36 15.70 10.30
N GLU A 60 -35.74 15.14 11.45
CA GLU A 60 -37.11 14.69 11.67
C GLU A 60 -38.07 15.86 11.44
N PRO A 61 -39.12 15.71 10.60
CA PRO A 61 -40.16 16.72 10.56
C PRO A 61 -40.93 16.68 11.88
N GLU A 62 -40.93 17.82 12.56
CA GLU A 62 -41.72 18.14 13.73
C GLU A 62 -43.20 17.76 13.46
N TYR A 63 -43.69 16.72 14.14
CA TYR A 63 -45.09 16.34 14.09
C TYR A 63 -45.94 17.43 14.76
N VAL A 64 -46.44 18.37 13.96
CA VAL A 64 -47.48 19.29 14.39
C VAL A 64 -48.76 18.47 14.60
N GLN A 65 -49.07 18.25 15.88
CA GLN A 65 -50.30 17.63 16.35
C GLN A 65 -51.50 18.51 15.96
N ARG A 66 -52.15 18.17 14.83
CA ARG A 66 -53.45 18.76 14.47
C ARG A 66 -54.55 18.02 15.19
N GLU A 67 -55.31 18.79 15.97
CA GLU A 67 -56.51 18.38 16.66
C GLU A 67 -57.57 17.79 15.72
N HIS A 68 -58.28 16.82 16.27
CA HIS A 68 -59.46 16.17 15.73
C HIS A 68 -60.52 17.16 15.22
N GLY A 69 -60.90 17.00 13.94
CA GLY A 69 -62.16 17.46 13.39
C GLY A 69 -62.74 16.34 12.53
N GLU A 70 -63.88 15.79 12.96
CA GLU A 70 -64.68 14.80 12.23
C GLU A 70 -65.00 15.25 10.78
N PRO A 71 -65.24 14.29 9.89
CA PRO A 71 -66.35 14.48 8.96
C PRO A 71 -67.38 13.36 9.04
N ALA A 72 -68.63 13.83 9.05
CA ALA A 72 -69.86 13.08 9.11
C ALA A 72 -70.07 12.15 7.90
N PHE A 73 -70.69 11.03 8.22
CA PHE A 73 -71.27 10.01 7.35
C PHE A 73 -72.55 10.54 6.67
N VAL A 74 -72.67 10.43 5.33
CA VAL A 74 -73.96 10.54 4.63
C VAL A 74 -74.02 9.59 3.41
N ASP A 75 -74.91 8.60 3.55
CA ASP A 75 -75.74 7.82 2.62
C ASP A 75 -75.29 7.32 1.23
N ALA A 76 -75.54 6.02 1.06
CA ALA A 76 -75.75 5.25 -0.18
C ALA A 76 -77.17 5.53 -0.76
N ALA A 77 -77.63 5.20 -1.98
CA ALA A 77 -77.32 4.24 -3.04
C ALA A 77 -78.16 4.65 -4.31
N PRO A 78 -78.60 3.75 -5.23
CA PRO A 78 -77.93 3.20 -6.42
C PRO A 78 -78.76 3.48 -7.73
N VAL A 79 -78.54 2.68 -8.81
CA VAL A 79 -79.37 2.43 -10.04
C VAL A 79 -78.61 2.75 -11.34
N ASP A 80 -78.68 2.03 -12.46
CA ASP A 80 -78.84 0.63 -12.89
C ASP A 80 -78.58 0.64 -14.42
N ALA A 81 -78.39 -0.53 -15.02
CA ALA A 81 -77.91 -0.82 -16.36
C ALA A 81 -78.77 -0.33 -17.55
N ASP A 82 -78.13 -0.14 -18.72
CA ASP A 82 -78.60 -0.77 -19.98
C ASP A 82 -77.57 -0.78 -21.13
N ARG A 83 -77.62 -1.86 -21.93
CA ARG A 83 -76.75 -2.34 -23.05
C ARG A 83 -77.30 -1.84 -24.44
N PRO A 84 -76.91 -2.34 -25.66
CA PRO A 84 -75.66 -2.89 -26.24
C PRO A 84 -75.34 -2.45 -27.73
N ALA A 85 -74.19 -2.93 -28.25
CA ALA A 85 -73.88 -3.47 -29.61
C ALA A 85 -73.91 -2.65 -30.94
N GLU A 86 -72.80 -2.68 -31.70
CA GLU A 86 -72.62 -3.27 -33.07
C GLU A 86 -71.16 -3.02 -33.54
N SER A 87 -70.36 -4.05 -33.90
CA SER A 87 -70.14 -4.69 -35.23
C SER A 87 -69.50 -3.74 -36.27
N ASP A 88 -68.58 -4.09 -37.16
CA ASP A 88 -67.97 -5.35 -37.61
C ASP A 88 -66.80 -4.94 -38.55
N ALA A 89 -65.69 -5.69 -38.58
CA ALA A 89 -64.85 -5.84 -39.79
C ALA A 89 -63.73 -6.88 -39.53
N ARG A 90 -64.02 -8.13 -39.90
CA ARG A 90 -63.06 -9.22 -40.08
C ARG A 90 -62.35 -9.09 -41.43
N VAL A 91 -61.04 -9.38 -41.47
CA VAL A 91 -60.39 -10.04 -42.61
C VAL A 91 -59.38 -11.07 -42.06
N ALA A 92 -59.48 -12.30 -42.59
CA ALA A 92 -58.73 -13.53 -42.29
C ALA A 92 -57.23 -13.42 -42.72
N SER A 93 -56.27 -14.33 -42.47
CA SER A 93 -56.22 -15.78 -42.19
C SER A 93 -54.74 -16.18 -41.90
N SER A 94 -54.53 -17.33 -41.24
CA SER A 94 -53.40 -18.27 -41.38
C SER A 94 -52.26 -18.33 -40.31
N SER A 95 -52.36 -19.38 -39.46
CA SER A 95 -51.34 -20.40 -39.12
C SER A 95 -50.10 -20.11 -38.24
N GLU A 96 -50.12 -20.70 -37.02
CA GLU A 96 -49.03 -21.23 -36.15
C GLU A 96 -47.98 -20.27 -35.52
N PRO A 97 -47.24 -20.66 -34.44
CA PRO A 97 -47.57 -21.44 -33.23
C PRO A 97 -47.36 -20.61 -31.92
N SER A 98 -47.99 -21.01 -30.82
CA SER A 98 -47.81 -20.39 -29.50
C SER A 98 -46.42 -20.64 -28.93
N VAL A 99 -45.62 -19.56 -28.79
CA VAL A 99 -44.34 -19.57 -28.10
C VAL A 99 -44.59 -19.41 -26.60
N LEU A 100 -44.27 -20.45 -25.83
CA LEU A 100 -44.16 -20.41 -24.37
C LEU A 100 -43.17 -19.30 -23.96
N THR A 101 -43.60 -18.41 -23.09
CA THR A 101 -42.72 -17.36 -22.56
C THR A 101 -41.97 -17.86 -21.33
N GLN A 102 -40.77 -17.34 -21.11
CA GLN A 102 -39.84 -17.71 -20.03
C GLN A 102 -40.40 -17.53 -18.61
N ALA A 103 -41.58 -16.96 -18.46
CA ALA A 103 -42.32 -16.87 -17.20
C ALA A 103 -42.92 -18.22 -16.77
N ASP A 104 -43.40 -19.03 -17.73
CA ASP A 104 -44.12 -20.28 -17.44
C ASP A 104 -43.18 -21.41 -16.99
N LEU A 105 -41.89 -21.34 -17.36
CA LEU A 105 -40.89 -22.35 -16.97
C LEU A 105 -40.38 -22.19 -15.52
N ARG A 106 -40.63 -21.04 -14.86
CA ARG A 106 -40.15 -20.79 -13.49
C ARG A 106 -41.09 -21.31 -12.41
N GLU A 107 -42.40 -21.40 -12.66
CA GLU A 107 -43.35 -21.83 -11.64
C GLU A 107 -43.32 -23.35 -11.39
N ASP A 108 -43.00 -24.15 -12.41
CA ASP A 108 -42.88 -25.60 -12.26
C ASP A 108 -41.56 -26.03 -11.59
N GLU A 109 -40.47 -25.27 -11.76
CA GLU A 109 -39.20 -25.51 -11.05
C GLU A 109 -39.31 -25.20 -9.55
N ILE A 110 -40.06 -24.15 -9.17
CA ILE A 110 -40.28 -23.80 -7.76
C ILE A 110 -41.14 -24.87 -7.07
N ARG A 111 -42.18 -25.37 -7.75
CA ARG A 111 -43.06 -26.42 -7.19
C ARG A 111 -42.36 -27.78 -7.07
N ALA A 112 -41.37 -28.07 -7.92
CA ALA A 112 -40.54 -29.27 -7.83
C ALA A 112 -39.49 -29.20 -6.70
N ALA A 113 -39.00 -28.00 -6.37
CA ALA A 113 -38.03 -27.81 -5.28
C ALA A 113 -38.64 -27.97 -3.88
N GLU A 114 -39.92 -27.66 -3.70
CA GLU A 114 -40.61 -27.78 -2.40
C GLU A 114 -41.01 -29.22 -2.04
N ALA A 115 -41.08 -30.14 -3.01
CA ALA A 115 -41.53 -31.52 -2.77
C ALA A 115 -40.40 -32.50 -2.35
N GLY A 116 -39.13 -32.04 -2.31
CA GLY A 116 -37.97 -32.94 -2.33
C GLY A 116 -37.06 -32.98 -1.09
N THR A 117 -37.33 -32.26 0.00
CA THR A 117 -36.40 -32.20 1.14
C THR A 117 -36.99 -32.80 2.41
N GLY A 118 -36.68 -34.08 2.64
CA GLY A 118 -36.86 -34.73 3.93
C GLY A 118 -36.08 -34.01 5.02
N ALA A 119 -36.78 -33.67 6.10
CA ALA A 119 -36.24 -32.95 7.25
C ALA A 119 -35.12 -33.74 7.94
N VAL A 120 -33.88 -33.30 7.73
CA VAL A 120 -32.77 -33.53 8.66
C VAL A 120 -32.76 -32.34 9.64
N PRO A 121 -32.60 -32.53 10.96
CA PRO A 121 -32.68 -31.42 11.91
C PRO A 121 -31.63 -30.36 11.59
N ALA A 122 -32.07 -29.16 11.20
CA ALA A 122 -31.22 -28.08 10.72
C ALA A 122 -30.10 -27.68 11.71
N GLU A 123 -30.28 -27.95 13.01
CA GLU A 123 -29.28 -27.66 14.04
C GLU A 123 -28.05 -28.57 14.00
N GLN A 124 -28.19 -29.85 13.62
CA GLN A 124 -27.03 -30.77 13.50
C GLN A 124 -26.14 -30.38 12.31
N THR A 125 -26.70 -29.79 11.26
CA THR A 125 -25.95 -29.42 10.05
C THR A 125 -25.11 -28.15 10.22
N VAL A 126 -25.60 -27.18 11.00
CA VAL A 126 -24.87 -25.92 11.26
C VAL A 126 -23.70 -26.16 12.22
N ALA A 127 -23.93 -26.93 13.30
CA ALA A 127 -22.87 -27.27 14.26
C ALA A 127 -21.75 -28.11 13.61
N GLN A 128 -22.11 -29.05 12.73
CA GLN A 128 -21.12 -29.84 11.98
C GLN A 128 -20.35 -29.00 10.96
N ARG A 129 -20.99 -28.04 10.27
CA ARG A 129 -20.28 -27.10 9.38
C ARG A 129 -19.30 -26.22 10.12
N LEU A 130 -19.71 -25.64 11.24
CA LEU A 130 -18.83 -24.80 12.06
C LEU A 130 -17.65 -25.59 12.65
N ALA A 131 -17.85 -26.87 13.01
CA ALA A 131 -16.77 -27.74 13.44
C ALA A 131 -15.78 -28.04 12.29
N ALA A 132 -16.29 -28.38 11.11
CA ALA A 132 -15.46 -28.63 9.92
C ALA A 132 -14.69 -27.38 9.46
N GLU A 133 -15.30 -26.20 9.55
CA GLU A 133 -14.66 -24.93 9.22
C GLU A 133 -13.54 -24.57 10.20
N ARG A 134 -13.74 -24.81 11.51
CA ARG A 134 -12.69 -24.65 12.53
C ARG A 134 -11.54 -25.62 12.33
N GLU A 135 -11.82 -26.85 11.93
CA GLU A 135 -10.80 -27.85 11.64
C GLU A 135 -10.01 -27.49 10.38
N ALA A 136 -10.68 -27.00 9.33
CA ALA A 136 -10.03 -26.49 8.13
C ALA A 136 -9.13 -25.27 8.44
N ALA A 137 -9.60 -24.33 9.26
CA ALA A 137 -8.82 -23.17 9.67
C ALA A 137 -7.58 -23.56 10.49
N ARG A 138 -7.67 -24.59 11.35
CA ARG A 138 -6.51 -25.14 12.08
C ARG A 138 -5.51 -25.80 11.14
N ALA A 139 -5.98 -26.61 10.20
CA ALA A 139 -5.12 -27.26 9.22
C ALA A 139 -4.41 -26.23 8.31
N GLU A 140 -5.07 -25.12 7.98
CA GLU A 140 -4.47 -24.03 7.23
C GLU A 140 -3.42 -23.28 8.05
N ALA A 141 -3.69 -23.02 9.34
CA ALA A 141 -2.73 -22.40 10.25
C ALA A 141 -1.46 -23.26 10.43
N GLU A 142 -1.62 -24.58 10.61
CA GLU A 142 -0.50 -25.52 10.71
C GLU A 142 0.33 -25.57 9.42
N ARG A 143 -0.31 -25.52 8.25
CA ARG A 143 0.40 -25.44 6.95
C ARG A 143 1.14 -24.12 6.80
N ALA A 144 0.56 -23.01 7.24
CA ALA A 144 1.21 -21.70 7.20
C ALA A 144 2.42 -21.64 8.14
N GLU A 145 2.32 -22.26 9.33
CA GLU A 145 3.44 -22.37 10.27
C GLU A 145 4.56 -23.28 9.73
N ALA A 146 4.21 -24.43 9.14
CA ALA A 146 5.17 -25.30 8.48
C ALA A 146 5.91 -24.61 7.32
N ALA A 147 5.18 -23.83 6.51
CA ALA A 147 5.76 -23.05 5.41
C ALA A 147 6.71 -21.94 5.92
N ARG A 148 6.38 -21.30 7.05
CA ARG A 148 7.28 -20.33 7.69
C ARG A 148 8.56 -20.99 8.22
N ALA A 149 8.44 -22.14 8.89
CA ALA A 149 9.58 -22.89 9.37
C ALA A 149 10.48 -23.40 8.23
N GLU A 150 9.90 -23.79 7.09
CA GLU A 150 10.67 -24.16 5.90
C GLU A 150 11.38 -22.95 5.27
N ALA A 151 10.70 -21.81 5.19
CA ALA A 151 11.30 -20.57 4.69
C ALA A 151 12.48 -20.09 5.55
N GLU A 152 12.37 -20.22 6.88
CA GLU A 152 13.45 -19.89 7.82
C GLU A 152 14.66 -20.81 7.62
N ARG A 153 14.43 -22.13 7.54
CA ARG A 153 15.50 -23.11 7.23
C ARG A 153 16.14 -22.86 5.88
N ALA A 154 15.36 -22.46 4.87
CA ALA A 154 15.89 -22.10 3.56
C ALA A 154 16.74 -20.82 3.61
N ALA A 155 16.33 -19.82 4.40
CA ALA A 155 17.10 -18.60 4.62
C ALA A 155 18.42 -18.88 5.35
N GLU A 156 18.41 -19.75 6.36
CA GLU A 156 19.62 -20.16 7.09
C GLU A 156 20.60 -20.92 6.19
N ARG A 157 20.11 -21.86 5.36
CA ARG A 157 20.94 -22.53 4.35
C ARG A 157 21.54 -21.55 3.34
N ALA A 158 20.76 -20.56 2.91
CA ALA A 158 21.24 -19.53 1.99
C ALA A 158 22.29 -18.61 2.64
N ALA A 159 22.16 -18.31 3.93
CA ALA A 159 23.15 -17.55 4.69
C ALA A 159 24.45 -18.36 4.87
N ALA A 160 24.36 -19.64 5.21
CA ALA A 160 25.52 -20.53 5.32
C ALA A 160 26.28 -20.66 3.99
N ALA A 161 25.56 -20.82 2.88
CA ALA A 161 26.17 -20.89 1.54
C ALA A 161 26.90 -19.59 1.16
N ARG A 162 26.36 -18.42 1.54
CA ARG A 162 27.05 -17.13 1.32
C ARG A 162 28.32 -17.02 2.17
N ALA A 163 28.25 -17.40 3.44
CA ALA A 163 29.41 -17.39 4.33
C ALA A 163 30.52 -18.37 3.89
N GLU A 164 30.17 -19.45 3.20
CA GLU A 164 31.16 -20.37 2.61
C GLU A 164 31.78 -19.80 1.33
N ALA A 165 30.97 -19.16 0.47
CA ALA A 165 31.48 -18.46 -0.71
C ALA A 165 32.45 -17.32 -0.33
N ASP A 166 32.12 -16.53 0.70
CA ASP A 166 33.00 -15.46 1.18
C ASP A 166 34.34 -16.01 1.73
N ARG A 167 34.31 -17.19 2.38
CA ARG A 167 35.52 -17.88 2.85
C ARG A 167 36.38 -18.39 1.69
N GLN A 168 35.77 -18.90 0.63
CA GLN A 168 36.49 -19.32 -0.58
C GLN A 168 37.14 -18.12 -1.28
N ASP A 169 36.40 -17.02 -1.45
CA ASP A 169 36.92 -15.78 -2.04
C ASP A 169 38.13 -15.22 -1.26
N GLN A 170 38.13 -15.31 0.08
CA GLN A 170 39.26 -14.92 0.91
C GLN A 170 40.46 -15.87 0.74
N ALA A 171 40.22 -17.18 0.73
CA ALA A 171 41.28 -18.17 0.51
C ALA A 171 41.96 -18.03 -0.86
N ASP A 172 41.19 -17.68 -1.90
CA ASP A 172 41.72 -17.45 -3.24
C ASP A 172 42.56 -16.17 -3.32
N ARG A 173 42.16 -15.10 -2.61
CA ARG A 173 42.97 -13.88 -2.48
C ARG A 173 44.29 -14.15 -1.76
N GLU A 174 44.25 -14.88 -0.64
CA GLU A 174 45.47 -15.25 0.09
C GLU A 174 46.42 -16.14 -0.72
N ARG A 175 45.86 -17.03 -1.56
CA ARG A 175 46.65 -17.87 -2.47
C ARG A 175 47.35 -17.04 -3.53
N ASN A 176 46.64 -16.08 -4.16
CA ASN A 176 47.24 -15.18 -5.14
C ASN A 176 48.33 -14.29 -4.52
N ASP A 177 48.08 -13.72 -3.34
CA ASP A 177 49.07 -12.88 -2.64
C ASP A 177 50.34 -13.66 -2.25
N ARG A 178 50.23 -14.97 -1.94
CA ARG A 178 51.41 -15.83 -1.71
C ARG A 178 52.16 -16.16 -2.99
N SER A 179 51.46 -16.38 -4.10
CA SER A 179 52.07 -16.67 -5.39
C SER A 179 52.88 -15.47 -5.93
N ASP A 180 52.40 -14.25 -5.69
CA ASP A 180 53.14 -13.03 -6.08
C ASP A 180 54.40 -12.84 -5.23
N ARG A 181 54.36 -13.13 -3.92
CA ARG A 181 55.56 -13.04 -3.06
C ARG A 181 56.63 -14.10 -3.35
N ASN A 182 56.24 -15.28 -3.83
CA ASN A 182 57.20 -16.35 -4.13
C ASN A 182 57.89 -16.19 -5.50
N SER A 183 57.43 -15.22 -6.31
CA SER A 183 57.96 -14.96 -7.66
C SER A 183 59.17 -14.01 -7.66
N ASP A 184 59.44 -13.33 -6.54
CA ASP A 184 60.55 -12.36 -6.41
C ASP A 184 61.85 -12.94 -5.79
N ASP A 185 61.86 -14.20 -5.32
CA ASP A 185 62.98 -14.77 -4.53
C ASP A 185 63.74 -15.93 -5.21
N ASN A 186 63.70 -16.06 -6.54
CA ASN A 186 64.54 -17.06 -7.24
C ASN A 186 65.47 -16.43 -8.27
N GLY A 187 66.34 -15.55 -7.77
CA GLY A 187 67.53 -15.07 -8.46
C GLY A 187 68.75 -15.94 -8.17
N THR A 188 69.14 -16.71 -9.20
CA THR A 188 70.54 -17.04 -9.59
C THR A 188 71.42 -17.88 -8.64
N ARG A 189 71.73 -19.12 -9.05
CA ARG A 189 73.04 -19.77 -8.80
C ARG A 189 73.50 -20.60 -10.01
N ASP A 190 74.74 -20.34 -10.42
CA ASP A 190 75.52 -20.98 -11.49
C ASP A 190 75.86 -22.46 -11.22
N THR A 191 75.95 -23.30 -12.28
CA THR A 191 77.22 -23.86 -12.81
C THR A 191 77.00 -25.01 -13.84
N ALA A 192 77.86 -24.98 -14.86
CA ALA A 192 78.13 -25.88 -15.99
C ALA A 192 77.82 -27.40 -15.90
N THR A 193 77.31 -27.99 -17.01
CA THR A 193 78.03 -28.94 -17.93
C THR A 193 77.04 -29.74 -18.81
N ALA A 194 77.45 -29.95 -20.07
CA ALA A 194 76.77 -30.56 -21.21
C ALA A 194 75.89 -31.80 -20.99
N SER A 195 74.69 -31.78 -21.59
CA SER A 195 74.08 -32.91 -22.31
C SER A 195 72.95 -32.37 -23.21
N ALA A 196 72.82 -32.88 -24.44
CA ALA A 196 71.88 -32.37 -25.44
C ALA A 196 70.41 -32.50 -24.97
N PRO A 197 69.58 -31.43 -24.99
CA PRO A 197 68.20 -31.56 -24.57
C PRO A 197 67.33 -32.07 -25.73
N ALA A 198 66.64 -33.18 -25.51
CA ALA A 198 65.40 -33.46 -26.23
C ALA A 198 64.48 -32.25 -26.05
N ALA A 199 63.80 -31.81 -27.12
CA ALA A 199 62.88 -30.68 -27.07
C ALA A 199 61.75 -30.95 -26.07
N VAL A 200 61.95 -30.54 -24.81
CA VAL A 200 60.93 -30.54 -23.77
C VAL A 200 59.93 -29.47 -24.18
N ARG A 201 58.80 -29.87 -24.75
CA ARG A 201 57.66 -28.96 -24.95
C ARG A 201 57.24 -28.47 -23.57
N GLN A 202 57.59 -27.23 -23.24
CA GLN A 202 57.17 -26.62 -22.00
C GLN A 202 55.63 -26.51 -22.03
N PRO A 203 54.91 -27.02 -21.02
CA PRO A 203 53.47 -26.88 -20.95
C PRO A 203 53.09 -25.39 -20.96
N ILE A 204 52.45 -24.93 -22.04
CA ILE A 204 51.86 -23.60 -22.09
C ILE A 204 50.58 -23.67 -21.24
N TYR A 205 50.61 -23.04 -20.08
CA TYR A 205 49.42 -22.87 -19.23
C TYR A 205 48.52 -21.81 -19.88
N VAL A 206 47.58 -22.27 -20.71
CA VAL A 206 46.48 -21.41 -21.16
C VAL A 206 45.58 -21.12 -19.97
N GLN A 207 45.38 -19.84 -19.68
CA GLN A 207 44.44 -19.44 -18.64
C GLN A 207 43.03 -19.85 -19.07
N ALA A 208 42.33 -20.59 -18.22
CA ALA A 208 40.95 -20.97 -18.47
C ALA A 208 40.10 -19.70 -18.63
N PRO A 209 39.16 -19.66 -19.59
CA PRO A 209 38.20 -18.57 -19.70
C PRO A 209 37.51 -18.32 -18.37
N SER A 210 37.40 -17.05 -17.97
CA SER A 210 36.73 -16.67 -16.73
C SER A 210 35.21 -16.77 -16.87
N LYS A 211 34.53 -17.33 -15.87
CA LYS A 211 33.08 -17.52 -15.89
C LYS A 211 32.35 -16.16 -15.92
N PRO A 212 31.33 -15.97 -16.77
CA PRO A 212 30.60 -14.71 -16.84
C PRO A 212 29.84 -14.44 -15.53
N LYS A 213 29.99 -13.22 -14.99
CA LYS A 213 29.28 -12.79 -13.78
C LYS A 213 27.82 -12.45 -14.14
N PRO A 214 26.82 -13.07 -13.48
CA PRO A 214 25.42 -12.79 -13.80
C PRO A 214 25.04 -11.37 -13.42
N LYS A 215 24.51 -10.58 -14.36
CA LYS A 215 24.03 -9.22 -14.07
C LYS A 215 22.73 -9.28 -13.25
N SER A 216 22.62 -8.40 -12.26
CA SER A 216 21.45 -8.25 -11.38
C SER A 216 20.53 -7.12 -11.86
N ASN A 217 19.21 -7.30 -11.71
CA ASN A 217 18.21 -6.27 -12.04
C ASN A 217 17.73 -5.49 -10.80
N ARG A 218 18.26 -5.80 -9.61
CA ARG A 218 17.79 -5.22 -8.34
C ARG A 218 17.95 -3.71 -8.28
N GLY A 219 19.12 -3.18 -8.66
CA GLY A 219 19.39 -1.74 -8.64
C GLY A 219 18.45 -0.95 -9.56
N PHE A 220 18.20 -1.48 -10.77
CA PHE A 220 17.22 -0.88 -11.68
C PHE A 220 15.81 -0.92 -11.08
N GLY A 221 15.40 -2.05 -10.49
CA GLY A 221 14.10 -2.14 -9.86
C GLY A 221 13.91 -1.15 -8.71
N ILE A 222 14.94 -0.91 -7.88
CA ILE A 222 14.87 0.05 -6.77
C ILE A 222 14.80 1.50 -7.31
N ALA A 223 15.51 1.81 -8.39
CA ALA A 223 15.36 3.11 -9.05
C ALA A 223 13.93 3.30 -9.59
N VAL A 224 13.33 2.24 -10.13
CA VAL A 224 11.93 2.26 -10.57
C VAL A 224 10.96 2.36 -9.38
N SER A 225 11.27 1.79 -8.21
CA SER A 225 10.40 1.94 -7.04
C SER A 225 10.39 3.38 -6.50
N LEU A 226 11.49 4.13 -6.63
CA LEU A 226 11.49 5.58 -6.36
C LEU A 226 10.54 6.32 -7.30
N LEU A 227 10.60 6.03 -8.61
CA LEU A 227 9.69 6.63 -9.58
C LEU A 227 8.22 6.24 -9.32
N ALA A 228 7.97 4.97 -9.01
CA ALA A 228 6.64 4.49 -8.63
C ALA A 228 6.12 5.20 -7.37
N THR A 229 7.00 5.50 -6.41
CA THR A 229 6.66 6.26 -5.20
C THR A 229 6.27 7.69 -5.54
N ALA A 230 7.00 8.36 -6.43
CA ALA A 230 6.65 9.70 -6.88
C ALA A 230 5.27 9.72 -7.55
N VAL A 231 4.97 8.72 -8.39
CA VAL A 231 3.65 8.58 -9.03
C VAL A 231 2.56 8.27 -8.00
N PHE A 232 2.81 7.36 -7.07
CA PHE A 232 1.88 7.07 -5.96
C PHE A 232 1.58 8.34 -5.16
N ALA A 233 2.62 9.08 -4.75
CA ALA A 233 2.50 10.31 -3.97
C ALA A 233 1.67 11.37 -4.72
N ALA A 234 1.94 11.58 -6.01
CA ALA A 234 1.21 12.54 -6.84
C ALA A 234 -0.27 12.14 -7.03
N LEU A 235 -0.55 10.87 -7.32
CA LEU A 235 -1.92 10.37 -7.46
C LEU A 235 -2.67 10.45 -6.14
N TYR A 236 -2.04 10.04 -5.05
CA TYR A 236 -2.63 10.06 -3.73
C TYR A 236 -2.93 11.49 -3.27
N ALA A 237 -1.96 12.41 -3.39
CA ALA A 237 -2.16 13.84 -3.09
C ALA A 237 -3.26 14.44 -3.96
N GLY A 238 -3.26 14.16 -5.27
CA GLY A 238 -4.27 14.68 -6.20
C GLY A 238 -5.69 14.23 -5.86
N ILE A 239 -5.87 12.96 -5.45
CA ILE A 239 -7.18 12.44 -5.06
C ILE A 239 -7.61 12.99 -3.70
N LEU A 240 -6.70 13.10 -2.72
CA LEU A 240 -7.01 13.73 -1.43
C LEU A 240 -7.39 15.21 -1.59
N ALA A 241 -6.63 15.94 -2.41
CA ALA A 241 -6.93 17.32 -2.76
C ALA A 241 -8.30 17.43 -3.42
N LEU A 242 -8.64 16.53 -4.35
CA LEU A 242 -9.96 16.47 -4.98
C LEU A 242 -11.08 16.24 -3.96
N ILE A 243 -10.90 15.32 -3.01
CA ILE A 243 -11.88 15.10 -1.92
C ILE A 243 -12.07 16.39 -1.12
N LEU A 244 -10.99 17.08 -0.78
CA LEU A 244 -11.05 18.30 0.01
C LEU A 244 -11.74 19.46 -0.74
N VAL A 245 -11.51 19.59 -2.05
CA VAL A 245 -12.21 20.55 -2.91
C VAL A 245 -13.71 20.24 -2.93
N VAL A 246 -14.08 18.97 -3.12
CA VAL A 246 -15.49 18.56 -3.21
C VAL A 246 -16.22 18.78 -1.87
N ASN A 247 -15.56 18.54 -0.75
CA ASN A 247 -16.18 18.65 0.57
C ASN A 247 -16.23 20.10 1.08
N ASN A 248 -15.16 20.87 0.89
CA ASN A 248 -14.97 22.16 1.59
C ASN A 248 -14.94 23.38 0.65
N GLY A 249 -14.93 23.19 -0.67
CA GLY A 249 -14.87 24.28 -1.65
C GLY A 249 -13.58 25.12 -1.62
N SER A 250 -12.57 24.70 -0.88
CA SER A 250 -11.29 25.40 -0.75
C SER A 250 -10.45 25.27 -2.03
N VAL A 251 -9.66 26.30 -2.33
CA VAL A 251 -8.74 26.33 -3.49
C VAL A 251 -7.30 26.01 -3.12
N ASP A 252 -6.92 26.13 -1.84
CA ASP A 252 -5.55 25.83 -1.35
C ASP A 252 -5.46 24.45 -0.68
N VAL A 253 -5.99 23.43 -1.36
CA VAL A 253 -6.10 22.07 -0.81
C VAL A 253 -4.78 21.30 -0.81
N LEU A 254 -3.81 21.71 -1.64
CA LEU A 254 -2.57 20.95 -1.79
C LEU A 254 -1.60 21.22 -0.63
N GLY A 255 -1.54 22.47 -0.14
CA GLY A 255 -0.77 22.82 1.06
C GLY A 255 -1.24 22.03 2.28
N ASP A 256 -2.57 21.98 2.47
CA ASP A 256 -3.21 21.25 3.57
C ASP A 256 -2.88 19.75 3.54
N VAL A 257 -2.99 19.11 2.37
CA VAL A 257 -2.69 17.68 2.24
C VAL A 257 -1.21 17.39 2.54
N LEU A 258 -0.30 18.21 2.01
CA LEU A 258 1.14 17.99 2.16
C LEU A 258 1.65 18.26 3.59
N ALA A 259 0.92 19.03 4.39
CA ALA A 259 1.28 19.30 5.78
C ALA A 259 0.94 18.14 6.75
N LYS A 260 0.08 17.21 6.33
CA LYS A 260 -0.55 16.22 7.23
C LYS A 260 0.21 14.88 7.26
N ALA A 261 0.31 14.29 8.45
CA ALA A 261 0.98 12.99 8.64
C ALA A 261 0.35 11.81 7.86
N PRO A 262 -0.99 11.71 7.70
CA PRO A 262 -1.66 10.67 6.91
C PRO A 262 -1.36 10.71 5.41
N TYR A 263 -0.68 11.75 4.92
CA TYR A 263 -0.11 11.78 3.57
C TYR A 263 1.28 11.13 3.52
N TRP A 264 2.23 11.62 4.33
CA TRP A 264 3.63 11.22 4.25
C TRP A 264 3.90 9.79 4.71
N ILE A 265 3.21 9.32 5.74
CA ILE A 265 3.44 7.98 6.30
C ILE A 265 3.13 6.89 5.24
N PRO A 266 1.97 6.90 4.56
CA PRO A 266 1.71 6.05 3.40
C PRO A 266 2.75 6.11 2.30
N VAL A 267 3.23 7.31 1.94
CA VAL A 267 4.23 7.48 0.87
C VAL A 267 5.55 6.80 1.23
N ILE A 268 6.01 6.95 2.48
CA ILE A 268 7.25 6.33 2.97
C ILE A 268 7.10 4.80 2.99
N PHE A 269 5.99 4.29 3.55
CA PHE A 269 5.76 2.85 3.63
C PHE A 269 5.53 2.21 2.26
N PHE A 270 4.92 2.94 1.31
CA PHE A 270 4.81 2.50 -0.08
C PHE A 270 6.21 2.30 -0.69
N PHE A 271 7.12 3.27 -0.53
CA PHE A 271 8.49 3.13 -1.04
C PHE A 271 9.19 1.92 -0.44
N LEU A 272 9.14 1.77 0.88
CA LEU A 272 9.80 0.67 1.58
C LEU A 272 9.23 -0.69 1.15
N ALA A 273 7.90 -0.81 1.09
CA ALA A 273 7.23 -2.04 0.68
C ALA A 273 7.50 -2.38 -0.79
N MET A 274 7.48 -1.37 -1.68
CA MET A 274 7.76 -1.56 -3.10
C MET A 274 9.23 -1.91 -3.36
N ALA A 275 10.16 -1.24 -2.68
CA ALA A 275 11.60 -1.55 -2.77
C ALA A 275 11.88 -2.96 -2.24
N LEU A 276 11.25 -3.35 -1.12
CA LEU A 276 11.34 -4.71 -0.58
C LEU A 276 10.77 -5.74 -1.56
N LEU A 277 9.59 -5.50 -2.10
CA LEU A 277 8.95 -6.36 -3.09
C LEU A 277 9.88 -6.58 -4.29
N VAL A 278 10.46 -5.50 -4.83
CA VAL A 278 11.43 -5.58 -5.93
C VAL A 278 12.68 -6.37 -5.53
N ALA A 279 13.22 -6.15 -4.33
CA ALA A 279 14.43 -6.82 -3.86
C ALA A 279 14.20 -8.34 -3.73
N VAL A 280 13.03 -8.74 -3.25
CA VAL A 280 12.59 -10.14 -3.11
C VAL A 280 12.31 -10.75 -4.48
N VAL A 281 11.52 -10.09 -5.32
CA VAL A 281 11.09 -10.63 -6.63
C VAL A 281 12.26 -10.77 -7.59
N ASN A 282 13.18 -9.79 -7.65
CA ASN A 282 14.41 -9.73 -8.48
C ASN A 282 14.23 -10.02 -10.00
N ARG A 283 13.85 -11.26 -10.35
CA ARG A 283 13.60 -11.76 -11.72
C ARG A 283 12.23 -12.45 -11.87
N GLY A 284 11.35 -12.36 -10.88
CA GLY A 284 10.01 -12.91 -10.98
C GLY A 284 9.21 -12.29 -12.12
N GLY A 285 8.26 -13.06 -12.64
CA GLY A 285 7.37 -12.59 -13.70
C GLY A 285 6.45 -11.47 -13.21
N TRP A 286 5.74 -10.85 -14.14
CA TRP A 286 4.77 -9.79 -13.84
C TRP A 286 3.75 -10.20 -12.76
N TRP A 287 3.31 -11.47 -12.76
CA TRP A 287 2.42 -12.04 -11.74
C TRP A 287 2.91 -11.87 -10.30
N ALA A 288 4.23 -11.87 -10.06
CA ALA A 288 4.77 -11.66 -8.72
C ALA A 288 4.47 -10.25 -8.20
N TYR A 289 4.45 -9.25 -9.08
CA TYR A 289 4.05 -7.89 -8.75
C TYR A 289 2.53 -7.75 -8.60
N VAL A 290 1.77 -8.53 -9.36
CA VAL A 290 0.31 -8.61 -9.18
C VAL A 290 -0.04 -9.23 -7.83
N LEU A 291 0.66 -10.25 -7.33
CA LEU A 291 0.38 -10.77 -5.99
C LEU A 291 1.00 -9.88 -4.90
N GLY A 292 2.26 -9.49 -5.07
CA GLY A 292 2.98 -8.64 -4.14
C GLY A 292 2.35 -7.27 -3.94
N GLY A 293 1.67 -6.73 -4.97
CA GLY A 293 0.92 -5.48 -4.86
C GLY A 293 -0.18 -5.51 -3.80
N PHE A 294 -0.72 -6.69 -3.45
CA PHE A 294 -1.72 -6.79 -2.36
C PHE A 294 -1.04 -6.62 -1.01
N ALA A 295 0.15 -7.20 -0.83
CA ALA A 295 0.95 -7.01 0.38
C ALA A 295 1.39 -5.55 0.52
N VAL A 296 1.82 -4.91 -0.58
CA VAL A 296 2.14 -3.48 -0.61
C VAL A 296 0.92 -2.65 -0.22
N ALA A 297 -0.24 -2.89 -0.84
CA ALA A 297 -1.47 -2.17 -0.53
C ALA A 297 -1.92 -2.34 0.92
N ALA A 298 -1.80 -3.55 1.48
CA ALA A 298 -2.11 -3.81 2.89
C ALA A 298 -1.19 -3.05 3.86
N ILE A 299 0.11 -3.02 3.57
CA ILE A 299 1.08 -2.24 4.36
C ILE A 299 0.76 -0.74 4.29
N VAL A 300 0.46 -0.24 3.09
CA VAL A 300 0.13 1.17 2.88
C VAL A 300 -1.16 1.56 3.59
N TYR A 301 -2.18 0.71 3.49
CA TYR A 301 -3.44 0.90 4.20
C TYR A 301 -3.24 0.94 5.72
N ALA A 302 -2.48 0.00 6.28
CA ALA A 302 -2.14 0.01 7.71
C ALA A 302 -1.34 1.27 8.10
N SER A 303 -0.43 1.70 7.23
CA SER A 303 0.35 2.93 7.47
C SER A 303 -0.49 4.20 7.39
N PHE A 304 -1.56 4.22 6.60
CA PHE A 304 -2.53 5.32 6.60
C PHE A 304 -3.22 5.42 7.96
N LEU A 305 -3.71 4.31 8.51
CA LEU A 305 -4.31 4.28 9.85
C LEU A 305 -3.30 4.74 10.91
N GLY A 306 -2.05 4.27 10.81
CA GLY A 306 -0.97 4.74 11.67
C GLY A 306 -0.73 6.25 11.52
N GLY A 307 -0.82 6.79 10.31
CA GLY A 307 -0.69 8.22 10.05
C GLY A 307 -1.82 9.04 10.67
N VAL A 308 -3.07 8.56 10.61
CA VAL A 308 -4.20 9.18 11.31
C VAL A 308 -3.96 9.22 12.82
N LEU A 309 -3.46 8.12 13.40
CA LEU A 309 -3.15 8.08 14.82
C LEU A 309 -2.01 9.02 15.23
N VAL A 310 -1.00 9.18 14.38
CA VAL A 310 0.10 10.13 14.62
C VAL A 310 -0.41 11.57 14.55
N ASP A 311 -1.27 11.89 13.58
CA ASP A 311 -1.88 13.22 13.43
C ASP A 311 -2.73 13.58 14.66
N GLN A 312 -3.47 12.60 15.17
CA GLN A 312 -4.40 12.76 16.29
C GLN A 312 -3.77 12.51 17.67
N ALA A 313 -2.48 12.19 17.75
CA ALA A 313 -1.84 11.68 18.97
C ALA A 313 -1.96 12.63 20.18
N ASN A 314 -2.03 13.94 19.94
CA ASN A 314 -2.15 14.95 21.00
C ASN A 314 -3.62 15.25 21.39
N ASN A 315 -4.58 14.81 20.59
CA ASN A 315 -5.99 15.18 20.71
C ASN A 315 -6.89 14.02 21.19
N ILE A 316 -6.38 12.79 21.17
CA ILE A 316 -7.15 11.59 21.55
C ILE A 316 -6.68 10.99 22.88
N THR A 317 -7.65 10.55 23.68
CA THR A 317 -7.39 9.75 24.88
C THR A 317 -7.20 8.27 24.48
N PRO A 318 -6.40 7.45 25.20
CA PRO A 318 -6.17 6.05 24.82
C PRO A 318 -7.43 5.18 24.63
N ASN A 319 -8.54 5.52 25.29
CA ASN A 319 -9.83 4.85 25.11
C ASN A 319 -10.53 5.18 23.77
N GLN A 320 -10.21 6.31 23.13
CA GLN A 320 -10.79 6.75 21.86
C GLN A 320 -10.08 6.17 20.64
N VAL A 321 -8.86 5.62 20.79
CA VAL A 321 -8.06 5.06 19.69
C VAL A 321 -8.85 4.06 18.84
N SER A 322 -9.62 3.18 19.49
CA SER A 322 -10.38 2.15 18.77
C SER A 322 -11.51 2.74 17.91
N GLU A 323 -12.10 3.85 18.35
CA GLU A 323 -13.16 4.54 17.63
C GLU A 323 -12.58 5.33 16.44
N THR A 324 -11.48 6.05 16.67
CA THR A 324 -10.74 6.75 15.60
C THR A 324 -10.31 5.79 14.49
N VAL A 325 -9.80 4.60 14.85
CA VAL A 325 -9.43 3.58 13.86
C VAL A 325 -10.68 3.10 13.11
N ARG A 326 -11.78 2.79 13.80
CA ARG A 326 -13.03 2.34 13.15
C ARG A 326 -13.56 3.34 12.12
N GLN A 327 -13.54 4.62 12.46
CA GLN A 327 -13.95 5.70 11.55
C GLN A 327 -12.99 5.80 10.35
N ALA A 328 -11.68 5.71 10.61
CA ALA A 328 -10.67 5.80 9.55
C ALA A 328 -10.68 4.59 8.59
N LEU A 329 -11.08 3.38 9.05
CA LEU A 329 -11.04 2.15 8.26
C LEU A 329 -11.78 2.26 6.92
N LEU A 330 -12.95 2.89 6.93
CA LEU A 330 -13.81 3.02 5.75
C LEU A 330 -13.80 4.44 5.16
N SER A 331 -12.91 5.30 5.65
CA SER A 331 -12.75 6.65 5.09
C SER A 331 -12.38 6.56 3.60
N PRO A 332 -12.88 7.48 2.74
CA PRO A 332 -12.51 7.51 1.33
C PRO A 332 -10.99 7.54 1.13
N ALA A 333 -10.27 8.29 1.98
CA ALA A 333 -8.81 8.35 1.98
C ALA A 333 -8.15 6.98 2.19
N ALA A 334 -8.65 6.16 3.13
CA ALA A 334 -8.14 4.82 3.37
C ALA A 334 -8.34 3.92 2.16
N ILE A 335 -9.55 3.93 1.57
CA ILE A 335 -9.88 3.13 0.38
C ILE A 335 -8.98 3.51 -0.80
N ILE A 336 -8.79 4.81 -1.03
CA ILE A 336 -7.94 5.33 -2.09
C ILE A 336 -6.47 4.96 -1.87
N SER A 337 -5.97 5.06 -0.63
CA SER A 337 -4.60 4.67 -0.31
C SER A 337 -4.34 3.22 -0.68
N PHE A 338 -5.29 2.32 -0.38
CA PHE A 338 -5.22 0.91 -0.74
C PHE A 338 -5.28 0.71 -2.25
N LEU A 339 -6.25 1.33 -2.93
CA LEU A 339 -6.47 1.13 -4.36
C LEU A 339 -5.29 1.64 -5.21
N VAL A 340 -4.77 2.84 -4.92
CA VAL A 340 -3.62 3.38 -5.65
C VAL A 340 -2.36 2.55 -5.36
N ALA A 341 -2.15 2.16 -4.10
CA ALA A 341 -1.04 1.29 -3.73
C ALA A 341 -1.14 -0.12 -4.34
N ARG A 342 -2.33 -0.55 -4.75
CA ARG A 342 -2.58 -1.80 -5.44
C ARG A 342 -2.23 -1.72 -6.93
N GLU A 343 -2.63 -0.65 -7.60
CA GLU A 343 -2.48 -0.51 -9.06
C GLU A 343 -1.06 -0.12 -9.49
N VAL A 344 -0.40 0.75 -8.72
CA VAL A 344 0.94 1.24 -9.07
C VAL A 344 1.97 0.08 -9.20
N PRO A 345 2.06 -0.88 -8.25
CA PRO A 345 2.95 -2.03 -8.40
C PRO A 345 2.66 -2.89 -9.63
N ILE A 346 1.42 -2.93 -10.12
CA ILE A 346 1.04 -3.73 -11.30
C ILE A 346 1.64 -3.12 -12.57
N TRP A 347 1.49 -1.80 -12.76
CA TRP A 347 2.02 -1.11 -13.94
C TRP A 347 3.55 -1.08 -13.94
N PHE A 348 4.15 -0.67 -12.82
CA PHE A 348 5.61 -0.59 -12.70
C PHE A 348 6.25 -1.97 -12.65
N GLY A 349 5.59 -2.95 -12.04
CA GLY A 349 6.01 -4.35 -12.04
C GLY A 349 6.07 -4.95 -13.44
N ALA A 350 5.11 -4.62 -14.32
CA ALA A 350 5.13 -5.04 -15.71
C ALA A 350 6.38 -4.51 -16.44
N TRP A 351 6.69 -3.23 -16.23
CA TRP A 351 7.86 -2.59 -16.81
C TRP A 351 9.17 -3.20 -16.29
N ILE A 352 9.31 -3.40 -14.97
CA ILE A 352 10.49 -4.03 -14.36
C ILE A 352 10.66 -5.47 -14.89
N ALA A 353 9.58 -6.25 -14.92
CA ALA A 353 9.60 -7.63 -15.40
C ALA A 353 10.00 -7.72 -16.88
N SER A 354 9.55 -6.78 -17.72
CA SER A 354 9.90 -6.73 -19.14
C SER A 354 11.41 -6.58 -19.36
N ARG A 355 12.08 -5.74 -18.56
CA ARG A 355 13.53 -5.56 -18.62
C ARG A 355 14.27 -6.74 -17.99
N GLY A 356 13.72 -7.31 -16.91
CA GLY A 356 14.26 -8.51 -16.27
C GLY A 356 14.40 -9.70 -17.24
N ARG A 357 13.42 -9.90 -18.14
CA ARG A 357 13.50 -10.93 -19.19
C ARG A 357 14.68 -10.73 -20.14
N LYS A 358 14.86 -9.52 -20.65
CA LYS A 358 15.99 -9.17 -21.54
C LYS A 358 17.36 -9.37 -20.88
N VAL A 359 17.47 -9.04 -19.58
CA VAL A 359 18.72 -9.28 -18.82
C VAL A 359 18.96 -10.77 -18.63
N ARG A 360 17.89 -11.56 -18.43
CA ARG A 360 17.99 -13.02 -18.31
C ARG A 360 18.44 -13.66 -19.61
N GLU A 361 17.91 -13.22 -20.75
CA GLU A 361 18.31 -13.67 -22.09
C GLU A 361 19.79 -13.39 -22.33
N ARG A 362 20.25 -12.15 -22.10
CA ARG A 362 21.67 -11.78 -22.24
C ARG A 362 22.60 -12.56 -21.31
N ASN A 363 22.17 -12.82 -20.08
CA ASN A 363 22.94 -13.63 -19.14
C ASN A 363 23.01 -15.09 -19.59
N ALA A 364 21.95 -15.63 -20.21
CA ALA A 364 21.91 -16.99 -20.74
C ALA A 364 22.78 -17.12 -22.00
N GLU A 365 22.74 -16.12 -22.90
CA GLU A 365 23.62 -16.06 -24.08
C GLU A 365 25.09 -16.02 -23.69
N ALA A 366 25.46 -15.16 -22.73
CA ALA A 366 26.83 -15.08 -22.24
C ALA A 366 27.31 -16.40 -21.59
N GLN A 367 26.41 -17.12 -20.92
CA GLN A 367 26.70 -18.42 -20.33
C GLN A 367 26.85 -19.51 -21.41
N ALA A 368 26.01 -19.51 -22.44
CA ALA A 368 26.09 -20.44 -23.56
C ALA A 368 27.36 -20.21 -24.42
N GLU A 369 27.78 -18.96 -24.59
CA GLU A 369 29.04 -18.62 -25.26
C GLU A 369 30.25 -19.10 -24.45
N TYR A 370 30.21 -18.93 -23.14
CA TYR A 370 31.23 -19.46 -22.24
C TYR A 370 31.34 -20.99 -22.33
N GLU A 371 30.20 -21.69 -22.34
CA GLU A 371 30.14 -23.15 -22.53
C GLU A 371 30.68 -23.57 -23.90
N ARG A 372 30.37 -22.84 -24.97
CA ARG A 372 30.91 -23.10 -26.31
C ARG A 372 32.44 -22.93 -26.37
N ILE A 373 32.99 -21.92 -25.69
CA ILE A 373 34.45 -21.71 -25.64
C ILE A 373 35.12 -22.84 -24.83
N LEU A 374 34.48 -23.32 -23.77
CA LEU A 374 34.95 -24.48 -23.01
C LEU A 374 34.94 -25.77 -23.84
N GLU A 375 33.88 -26.00 -24.63
CA GLU A 375 33.72 -27.18 -25.48
C GLU A 375 34.72 -27.23 -26.65
N GLN A 376 35.08 -26.08 -27.22
CA GLN A 376 36.02 -26.01 -28.34
C GLN A 376 37.45 -26.44 -27.96
N GLY A 377 37.79 -26.44 -26.66
CA GLY A 377 39.10 -26.83 -26.17
C GLY A 377 40.26 -25.96 -26.68
N PRO A 378 41.50 -26.21 -26.22
CA PRO A 378 42.65 -25.44 -26.70
C PRO A 378 42.97 -25.79 -28.16
N VAL A 379 42.77 -24.84 -29.07
CA VAL A 379 43.31 -24.91 -30.44
C VAL A 379 44.82 -24.67 -30.38
N VAL A 380 45.59 -25.74 -30.48
CA VAL A 380 47.04 -25.69 -30.70
C VAL A 380 47.25 -25.32 -32.17
N SER A 381 47.56 -24.05 -32.46
CA SER A 381 47.96 -23.61 -33.82
C SER A 381 49.42 -23.90 -34.10
#